data_AF-A0A416JXP9-F1
#
_entry.id   AF-A0A416JXP9-F1
#
_cell.length_a   1.000
_cell.length_b   1.000
_cell.length_c   1.000
_cell.angle_alpha   90.00
_cell.angle_beta   90.00
_cell.angle_gamma   90.00
#
_symmetry.space_group_name_H-M   'P 1'
#
loop_
_entity.id
_entity.type
_entity.pdbx_description
1 polymer ?
#
loop_
_entity_poly.entity_id
_entity_poly.type
_entity_poly.pdbx_seq_one_letter_code
_entity_poly.pdbx_strand_id
1 'polypeptide(L)'
;MNNKCIYYVEGPCEQQLIAALKEVPERLIPGKIKVFNVVQNLIPKSQMLSIQAGTTVVLVFDTDVPQTSNLKKNLELLTRYCGKLKIIFLPQVLNLEDELIRCTDVRTAMELTKSGSVKNFKTDFCKMKTKDCRSMLERHKLDYARLWMTKTPEAFSFVENNSFQIKTL
;
A
#
# COMPACT_ATOMS: atom_id res chain seq x y z
N MET A 1 21.85 -5.23 6.01
CA MET A 1 21.64 -4.82 4.61
C MET A 1 20.73 -3.61 4.60
N ASN A 2 21.18 -2.46 4.10
CA ASN A 2 20.38 -1.24 4.08
C ASN A 2 19.49 -1.26 2.81
N ASN A 3 18.44 -2.10 2.83
CA ASN A 3 17.53 -2.23 1.69
C ASN A 3 16.77 -0.91 1.54
N LYS A 4 17.12 -0.14 0.52
CA LYS A 4 16.41 1.11 0.21
C LYS A 4 15.04 0.71 -0.31
N CYS A 5 13.99 1.01 0.46
CA CYS A 5 12.61 0.77 0.07
C CYS A 5 11.83 2.08 0.06
N ILE A 6 10.99 2.28 -0.97
CA ILE A 6 10.11 3.43 -1.10
C ILE A 6 8.69 2.92 -1.37
N TYR A 7 7.76 3.29 -0.51
CA TYR A 7 6.33 3.03 -0.66
C TYR A 7 5.66 4.25 -1.27
N TYR A 8 5.11 4.12 -2.47
CA TYR A 8 4.18 5.08 -3.05
C TYR A 8 2.77 4.66 -2.70
N VAL A 9 2.07 5.50 -1.94
CA VAL A 9 0.73 5.21 -1.42
C VAL A 9 -0.26 6.27 -1.90
N GLU A 10 -1.53 5.89 -2.11
CA GLU A 10 -2.51 6.83 -2.67
C GLU A 10 -2.83 7.99 -1.74
N GLY A 11 -3.05 7.71 -0.46
CA GLY A 11 -3.53 8.68 0.49
C GLY A 11 -3.05 8.47 1.93
N PRO A 12 -3.60 9.26 2.86
CA PRO A 12 -3.24 9.20 4.27
C PRO A 12 -3.61 7.89 4.96
N CYS A 13 -4.67 7.21 4.51
CA CYS A 13 -5.09 5.94 5.13
C CYS A 13 -4.05 4.84 4.85
N GLU A 14 -3.60 4.73 3.60
CA GLU A 14 -2.56 3.78 3.21
C GLU A 14 -1.23 4.13 3.88
N GLN A 15 -0.88 5.41 3.96
CA GLN A 15 0.29 5.86 4.72
C GLN A 15 0.22 5.35 6.17
N GLN A 16 -0.92 5.50 6.83
CA GLN A 16 -1.11 5.08 8.20
C GLN A 16 -1.03 3.56 8.35
N LEU A 17 -1.63 2.79 7.44
CA LEU A 17 -1.54 1.34 7.44
C LEU A 17 -0.09 0.88 7.28
N ILE A 18 0.63 1.39 6.28
CA ILE A 18 2.04 1.04 6.04
C ILE A 18 2.91 1.43 7.24
N ALA A 19 2.66 2.60 7.85
CA ALA A 19 3.35 3.00 9.07
C ALA A 19 3.09 2.01 10.21
N ALA A 20 1.83 1.62 10.44
CA ALA A 20 1.44 0.67 11.48
C ALA A 20 2.06 -0.71 11.28
N LEU A 21 2.14 -1.19 10.03
CA LEU A 21 2.73 -2.49 9.73
C LEU A 21 4.26 -2.51 9.80
N LYS A 22 4.90 -1.34 9.80
CA LYS A 22 6.35 -1.18 10.04
C LYS A 22 6.70 -0.97 11.51
N GLU A 23 5.72 -0.85 12.41
CA GLU A 23 5.98 -0.83 13.85
C GLU A 23 6.49 -2.19 14.33
N VAL A 24 7.17 -2.20 15.48
CA VAL A 24 7.68 -3.42 16.10
C VAL A 24 6.53 -4.25 16.71
N PRO A 25 6.44 -5.57 16.45
CA PRO A 25 7.28 -6.36 15.54
C PRO A 25 6.95 -6.07 14.08
N GLU A 26 8.00 -5.76 13.29
CA GLU A 26 7.85 -5.36 11.89
C GLU A 26 7.14 -6.46 11.09
N ARG A 27 6.07 -6.10 10.38
CA ARG A 27 5.39 -6.97 9.40
C ARG A 27 5.70 -6.59 7.96
N LEU A 28 6.36 -5.45 7.75
CA LEU A 28 6.88 -5.00 6.47
C LEU A 28 8.32 -4.55 6.58
N ILE A 29 9.06 -4.70 5.49
CA ILE A 29 10.42 -4.17 5.41
C ILE A 29 10.45 -2.65 5.64
N PRO A 30 11.48 -2.11 6.32
CA PRO A 30 11.60 -0.68 6.55
C PRO A 30 11.78 0.08 5.23
N GLY A 31 11.26 1.31 5.16
CA GLY A 31 11.31 2.14 3.94
C GLY A 31 10.62 3.49 4.09
N LYS A 32 10.88 4.40 3.15
CA LYS A 32 10.26 5.74 3.12
C LYS A 32 8.86 5.65 2.51
N ILE A 33 7.88 6.33 3.11
CA ILE A 33 6.52 6.43 2.56
C ILE A 33 6.40 7.77 1.82
N LYS A 34 5.79 7.75 0.63
CA LYS A 34 5.46 8.92 -0.18
C LYS A 34 3.99 8.83 -0.57
N VAL A 35 3.19 9.81 -0.14
CA VAL A 35 1.80 9.95 -0.57
C VAL A 35 1.80 10.53 -1.99
N PHE A 36 1.48 9.67 -2.95
CA PHE A 36 1.42 9.98 -4.36
C PHE A 36 0.65 8.87 -5.08
N ASN A 37 -0.58 9.18 -5.53
CA ASN A 37 -1.39 8.23 -6.27
C ASN A 37 -0.79 7.98 -7.67
N VAL A 38 -0.19 6.79 -7.86
CA VAL A 38 0.50 6.37 -9.07
C VAL A 38 -0.43 5.90 -10.20
N VAL A 39 -1.71 5.69 -9.88
CA VAL A 39 -2.77 5.36 -10.84
C VAL A 39 -3.32 6.64 -11.47
N GLN A 40 -3.41 7.73 -10.70
CA GLN A 40 -3.92 9.01 -11.17
C GLN A 40 -2.83 9.94 -11.71
N ASN A 41 -1.59 9.85 -11.21
CA ASN A 41 -0.54 10.83 -11.53
C ASN A 41 0.74 10.17 -12.07
N LEU A 42 1.47 10.91 -12.90
CA LEU A 42 2.79 10.50 -13.38
C LEU A 42 3.88 10.91 -12.39
N ILE A 43 4.70 9.96 -11.95
CA ILE A 43 5.82 10.22 -11.05
C ILE A 43 6.77 11.21 -11.77
N PRO A 44 7.08 12.37 -11.16
CA PRO A 44 7.94 13.35 -11.80
C PRO A 44 9.34 12.80 -12.04
N LYS A 45 9.95 13.17 -13.17
CA LYS A 45 11.31 12.76 -13.53
C LYS A 45 12.34 13.09 -12.45
N SER A 46 12.19 14.24 -11.77
CA SER A 46 13.05 14.62 -10.64
C SER A 46 13.02 13.60 -9.50
N GLN A 47 11.84 13.03 -9.20
CA GLN A 47 11.74 11.96 -8.22
C GLN A 47 12.39 10.68 -8.71
N MET A 48 12.20 10.30 -9.97
CA MET A 48 12.80 9.09 -10.54
C MET A 48 14.33 9.13 -10.51
N LEU A 49 14.92 10.28 -10.85
CA LEU A 49 16.37 10.48 -10.81
C LEU A 49 16.94 10.41 -9.39
N SER A 50 16.11 10.63 -8.36
CA SER A 50 16.51 10.47 -6.96
C SER A 50 16.48 9.01 -6.46
N ILE A 51 15.85 8.10 -7.22
CA ILE A 51 15.78 6.68 -6.87
C ILE A 51 17.11 6.02 -7.25
N GLN A 52 17.82 5.53 -6.24
CA GLN A 52 19.10 4.87 -6.43
C GLN A 52 18.93 3.43 -6.95
N ALA A 53 19.91 2.94 -7.71
CA ALA A 53 19.92 1.55 -8.16
C ALA A 53 19.82 0.56 -6.99
N GLY A 54 19.09 -0.54 -7.18
CA GLY A 54 18.83 -1.53 -6.13
C GLY A 54 17.72 -1.15 -5.15
N THR A 55 17.05 -0.01 -5.34
CA THR A 55 15.88 0.38 -4.52
C THR A 55 14.69 -0.54 -4.83
N THR A 56 14.00 -0.98 -3.77
CA THR A 56 12.69 -1.61 -3.86
C THR A 56 11.62 -0.52 -3.91
N VAL A 57 10.86 -0.47 -5.00
CA VAL A 57 9.75 0.46 -5.19
C VAL A 57 8.46 -0.32 -4.97
N VAL A 58 7.71 0.05 -3.94
CA VAL A 58 6.43 -0.55 -3.60
C VAL A 58 5.32 0.40 -4.04
N LEU A 59 4.40 -0.09 -4.86
CA LEU A 59 3.27 0.68 -5.39
C LEU A 59 1.99 0.17 -4.73
N VAL A 60 1.35 1.03 -3.93
CA VAL A 60 0.09 0.75 -3.23
C VAL A 60 -1.02 1.54 -3.92
N PHE A 61 -2.05 0.85 -4.38
CA PHE A 61 -3.12 1.46 -5.16
C PHE A 61 -4.44 0.69 -5.11
N ASP A 62 -5.52 1.43 -5.28
CA ASP A 62 -6.89 0.95 -5.37
C ASP A 62 -7.19 0.46 -6.80
N THR A 63 -8.14 -0.46 -6.92
CA THR A 63 -8.57 -1.00 -8.22
C THR A 63 -10.06 -0.76 -8.49
N ASP A 64 -10.68 0.19 -7.81
CA ASP A 64 -12.09 0.56 -7.98
C ASP A 64 -12.37 1.16 -9.36
N VAL A 65 -11.43 1.94 -9.89
CA VAL A 65 -11.51 2.55 -11.22
C VAL A 65 -10.58 1.82 -12.18
N PRO A 66 -11.08 1.36 -13.36
CA PRO A 66 -10.26 0.64 -14.35
C PRO A 66 -9.34 1.56 -15.17
N GLN A 67 -8.73 2.58 -14.55
CA GLN A 67 -7.84 3.53 -15.19
C GLN A 67 -6.37 3.13 -14.96
N THR A 68 -5.72 2.53 -15.96
CA THR A 68 -4.35 1.99 -15.77
C THR A 68 -3.27 2.67 -16.62
N SER A 69 -3.65 3.67 -17.43
CA SER A 69 -2.75 4.36 -18.36
C SER A 69 -1.53 4.99 -17.67
N ASN A 70 -1.76 5.75 -16.59
CA ASN A 70 -0.68 6.40 -15.86
C ASN A 70 0.17 5.40 -15.08
N LEU A 71 -0.42 4.35 -14.51
CA LEU A 71 0.34 3.29 -13.84
C LEU A 71 1.29 2.59 -14.83
N LYS A 72 0.79 2.18 -16.01
CA LYS A 72 1.62 1.57 -17.06
C LYS A 72 2.75 2.50 -17.51
N LYS A 73 2.44 3.78 -17.74
CA LYS A 73 3.44 4.79 -18.10
C LYS A 73 4.48 4.99 -16.99
N ASN A 74 4.07 5.01 -15.73
CA ASN A 74 4.99 5.08 -14.60
C ASN A 74 5.94 3.89 -14.55
N LEU A 75 5.46 2.67 -14.81
CA LEU A 75 6.29 1.46 -14.86
C LEU A 75 7.33 1.51 -15.99
N GLU A 76 6.92 1.98 -17.18
CA GLU A 76 7.84 2.21 -18.30
C GLU A 76 8.93 3.21 -17.92
N LEU A 77 8.53 4.35 -17.35
CA LEU A 77 9.46 5.41 -16.96
C LEU A 77 10.40 4.98 -15.83
N LEU A 78 9.91 4.24 -14.82
CA LEU A 78 10.72 3.69 -13.74
C LEU A 78 11.77 2.72 -14.30
N THR A 79 11.38 1.81 -15.18
CA THR A 79 12.30 0.85 -15.80
C THR A 79 13.32 1.53 -16.70
N ARG A 80 12.94 2.64 -17.35
CA ARG A 80 13.81 3.39 -18.26
C ARG A 80 14.83 4.25 -17.53
N TYR A 81 14.44 4.92 -16.44
CA TYR A 81 15.28 5.93 -15.78
C TYR A 81 15.98 5.44 -14.52
N CYS A 82 15.37 4.51 -13.80
CA CYS A 82 15.96 3.90 -12.64
C CYS A 82 16.56 2.57 -13.11
N GLY A 83 17.82 2.27 -12.77
CA GLY A 83 18.50 1.05 -13.21
C GLY A 83 17.86 -0.24 -12.68
N LYS A 84 18.65 -1.19 -12.17
CA LYS A 84 18.09 -2.43 -11.60
C LYS A 84 17.17 -2.11 -10.41
N LEU A 85 15.85 -2.09 -10.65
CA LEU A 85 14.80 -1.87 -9.66
C LEU A 85 14.08 -3.18 -9.34
N LYS A 86 13.59 -3.27 -8.11
CA LYS A 86 12.61 -4.27 -7.71
C LYS A 86 11.27 -3.56 -7.52
N ILE A 87 10.28 -3.87 -8.36
CA ILE A 87 8.94 -3.28 -8.25
C ILE A 87 8.02 -4.30 -7.58
N ILE A 88 7.34 -3.88 -6.52
CA ILE A 88 6.40 -4.71 -5.77
C ILE A 88 5.05 -4.01 -5.76
N PHE A 89 3.99 -4.77 -6.00
CA PHE A 89 2.64 -4.26 -6.13
C PHE A 89 1.81 -4.67 -4.93
N LEU A 90 1.12 -3.70 -4.33
CA LEU A 90 0.17 -3.89 -3.25
C LEU A 90 -1.21 -3.39 -3.71
N PRO A 91 -1.87 -4.12 -4.63
CA PRO A 91 -3.19 -3.73 -5.13
C PRO A 91 -4.26 -3.96 -4.05
N GLN A 92 -5.16 -3.00 -3.91
CA GLN A 92 -6.31 -3.03 -3.01
C GLN A 92 -7.56 -3.24 -3.86
N VAL A 93 -8.10 -4.46 -3.85
CA VAL A 93 -9.24 -4.80 -4.73
C VAL A 93 -10.48 -4.02 -4.29
N LEU A 94 -10.98 -3.18 -5.20
CA LEU A 94 -11.85 -2.04 -4.90
C LEU A 94 -11.06 -0.94 -4.18
N ASN A 95 -10.97 -0.98 -2.85
CA ASN A 95 -10.29 0.05 -2.06
C ASN A 95 -9.65 -0.53 -0.79
N LEU A 96 -9.00 0.32 0.01
CA LEU A 96 -8.43 -0.04 1.31
C LEU A 96 -9.45 -0.61 2.29
N GLU A 97 -10.63 0.01 2.44
CA GLU A 97 -11.65 -0.44 3.39
C GLU A 97 -12.06 -1.90 3.13
N ASP A 98 -12.32 -2.21 1.86
CA ASP A 98 -12.69 -3.55 1.43
C ASP A 98 -11.55 -4.55 1.65
N GLU A 99 -10.29 -4.12 1.47
CA GLU A 99 -9.11 -4.94 1.75
C GLU A 99 -8.98 -5.24 3.24
N LEU A 100 -9.23 -4.27 4.11
CA LEU A 100 -9.21 -4.46 5.56
C LEU A 100 -10.33 -5.41 5.99
N ILE A 101 -11.55 -5.26 5.47
CA ILE A 101 -12.67 -6.17 5.78
C ILE A 101 -12.33 -7.62 5.39
N ARG A 102 -11.73 -7.84 4.21
CA ARG A 102 -11.32 -9.19 3.77
C ARG A 102 -10.26 -9.83 4.66
N CYS A 103 -9.42 -9.01 5.30
CA CYS A 103 -8.26 -9.46 6.05
C CYS A 103 -8.45 -9.39 7.56
N THR A 104 -9.60 -8.95 8.07
CA THR A 104 -9.87 -8.83 9.52
C THR A 104 -11.14 -9.59 9.89
N ASP A 105 -11.47 -9.60 11.18
CA ASP A 105 -12.71 -10.21 11.69
C ASP A 105 -13.93 -9.28 11.66
N VAL A 106 -13.79 -8.05 11.16
CA VAL A 106 -14.90 -7.08 11.09
C VAL A 106 -15.75 -7.26 9.81
N ARG A 107 -17.01 -6.84 9.89
CA ARG A 107 -17.92 -6.84 8.72
C ARG A 107 -17.88 -5.52 7.95
N THR A 108 -17.54 -4.44 8.64
CA THR A 108 -17.42 -3.10 8.07
C THR A 108 -16.16 -2.43 8.57
N ALA A 109 -15.49 -1.63 7.73
CA ALA A 109 -14.28 -0.90 8.14
C ALA A 109 -14.52 0.03 9.34
N MET A 110 -15.74 0.53 9.50
CA MET A 110 -16.16 1.37 10.63
C MET A 110 -16.02 0.68 12.00
N GLU A 111 -16.13 -0.64 12.07
CA GLU A 111 -15.98 -1.39 13.31
C GLU A 111 -14.55 -1.30 13.87
N LEU A 112 -13.54 -1.14 13.01
CA LEU A 112 -12.14 -0.99 13.39
C LEU A 112 -11.91 0.22 14.29
N THR A 113 -12.59 1.33 13.98
CA THR A 113 -12.47 2.60 14.71
C THR A 113 -13.70 2.92 15.56
N LYS A 114 -14.74 2.07 15.52
CA LYS A 114 -16.07 2.32 16.13
C LYS A 114 -16.72 3.61 15.64
N SER A 115 -16.50 3.97 14.38
CA SER A 115 -17.01 5.21 13.79
C SER A 115 -18.43 5.02 13.23
N GLY A 116 -19.23 6.09 13.19
CA GLY A 116 -20.60 6.04 12.66
C GLY A 116 -20.71 6.13 11.12
N SER A 117 -19.61 6.36 10.40
CA SER A 117 -19.59 6.46 8.93
C SER A 117 -18.19 6.17 8.38
N VAL A 118 -18.09 5.85 7.08
CA VAL A 118 -16.80 5.64 6.38
C VAL A 118 -15.93 6.90 6.41
N LYS A 119 -16.53 8.09 6.27
CA LYS A 119 -15.80 9.36 6.37
C LYS A 119 -15.16 9.55 7.75
N ASN A 120 -15.90 9.20 8.80
CA ASN A 120 -15.40 9.25 10.16
C ASN A 120 -14.32 8.18 10.38
N PHE A 121 -14.52 6.97 9.87
CA PHE A 121 -13.48 5.93 9.85
C PHE A 121 -12.17 6.45 9.26
N LYS A 122 -12.18 7.01 8.04
CA LYS A 122 -10.95 7.55 7.40
C LYS A 122 -10.27 8.60 8.28
N THR A 123 -11.06 9.49 8.86
CA THR A 123 -10.57 10.55 9.75
C THR A 123 -9.94 9.97 11.02
N ASP A 124 -10.63 9.06 11.69
CA ASP A 124 -10.23 8.45 12.96
C ASP A 124 -9.01 7.54 12.77
N PHE A 125 -9.02 6.75 11.69
CA PHE A 125 -7.91 5.87 11.30
C PHE A 125 -6.62 6.67 11.06
N CYS A 126 -6.70 7.76 10.28
CA CYS A 126 -5.55 8.61 9.96
C CYS A 126 -5.02 9.41 11.16
N LYS A 127 -5.89 9.78 12.11
CA LYS A 127 -5.49 10.53 13.32
C LYS A 127 -4.92 9.65 14.42
N MET A 128 -5.17 8.34 14.36
CA MET A 128 -4.71 7.39 15.36
C MET A 128 -3.17 7.37 15.43
N LYS A 129 -2.61 7.21 16.63
CA LYS A 129 -1.16 6.97 16.74
C LYS A 129 -0.83 5.64 16.09
N THR A 130 0.33 5.54 15.46
CA THR A 130 0.74 4.35 14.70
C THR A 130 0.71 3.07 15.55
N LYS A 131 1.14 3.14 16.83
CA LYS A 131 1.06 2.03 17.79
C LYS A 131 -0.37 1.61 18.15
N ASP A 132 -1.27 2.59 18.28
CA ASP A 132 -2.68 2.32 18.58
C ASP A 132 -3.36 1.69 17.35
N CYS A 133 -3.02 2.15 16.15
CA CYS A 133 -3.47 1.57 14.89
C CYS A 133 -2.99 0.12 14.76
N ARG A 134 -1.71 -0.14 15.05
CA ARG A 134 -1.15 -1.49 15.10
C ARG A 134 -1.93 -2.40 16.06
N SER A 135 -2.13 -1.93 17.29
CA SER A 135 -2.84 -2.69 18.34
C SER A 135 -4.29 -2.96 17.97
N MET A 136 -4.95 -2.00 17.31
CA MET A 136 -6.31 -2.15 16.81
C MET A 136 -6.39 -3.21 15.71
N LEU A 137 -5.49 -3.19 14.73
CA LEU A 137 -5.45 -4.19 13.67
C LEU A 137 -5.21 -5.60 14.22
N GLU A 138 -4.34 -5.74 15.23
CA GLU A 138 -4.11 -7.03 15.92
C GLU A 138 -5.33 -7.49 16.71
N ARG A 139 -6.02 -6.59 17.41
CA ARG A 139 -7.27 -6.89 18.11
C ARG A 139 -8.34 -7.46 17.18
N HIS A 140 -8.40 -6.92 15.96
CA HIS A 140 -9.29 -7.37 14.89
C HIS A 140 -8.69 -8.47 14.00
N LYS A 141 -7.68 -9.16 14.52
CA LYS A 141 -7.07 -10.36 13.92
C LYS A 141 -6.67 -10.18 12.46
N LEU A 142 -6.06 -9.03 12.15
CA LEU A 142 -5.56 -8.75 10.80
C LEU A 142 -4.65 -9.89 10.32
N ASP A 143 -5.06 -10.56 9.26
CA ASP A 143 -4.32 -11.61 8.59
C ASP A 143 -3.30 -10.99 7.61
N TYR A 144 -2.07 -10.84 8.09
CA TYR A 144 -0.96 -10.30 7.30
C TYR A 144 -0.63 -11.15 6.07
N ALA A 145 -0.84 -12.46 6.13
CA ALA A 145 -0.55 -13.34 5.00
C ALA A 145 -1.52 -13.08 3.85
N ARG A 146 -2.79 -12.77 4.14
CA ARG A 146 -3.83 -12.47 3.15
C ARG A 146 -3.79 -11.06 2.55
N LEU A 147 -3.20 -10.10 3.26
CA LEU A 147 -3.16 -8.70 2.83
C LEU A 147 -2.52 -8.52 1.44
N TRP A 148 -3.19 -7.86 0.50
CA TRP A 148 -2.77 -7.68 -0.89
C TRP A 148 -2.47 -8.97 -1.65
N MET A 149 -3.17 -10.06 -1.31
CA MET A 149 -3.10 -11.33 -2.07
C MET A 149 -4.33 -11.55 -2.96
N THR A 150 -5.35 -10.70 -2.83
CA THR A 150 -6.59 -10.80 -3.61
C THR A 150 -6.30 -10.63 -5.11
N LYS A 151 -6.88 -11.50 -5.94
CA LYS A 151 -6.73 -11.43 -7.40
C LYS A 151 -7.26 -10.09 -7.92
N THR A 152 -6.44 -9.39 -8.69
CA THR A 152 -6.81 -8.10 -9.28
C THR A 152 -7.83 -8.25 -10.42
N PRO A 153 -8.64 -7.20 -10.69
CA PRO A 153 -9.50 -7.15 -11.87
C PRO A 153 -8.71 -7.23 -13.18
N GLU A 154 -9.38 -7.63 -14.27
CA GLU A 154 -8.75 -7.83 -15.60
C GLU A 154 -7.99 -6.59 -16.11
N ALA A 155 -8.50 -5.38 -15.83
CA ALA A 155 -7.85 -4.12 -16.19
C ALA A 155 -6.43 -3.99 -15.60
N PHE A 156 -6.16 -4.66 -14.47
CA PHE A 156 -4.90 -4.69 -13.73
C PHE A 156 -4.17 -6.05 -13.87
N SER A 157 -4.52 -6.87 -14.86
CA SER A 157 -3.90 -8.20 -15.09
C SER A 157 -2.39 -8.17 -15.35
N PHE A 158 -1.84 -7.02 -15.76
CA PHE A 158 -0.40 -6.81 -15.95
C PHE A 158 0.38 -6.67 -14.63
N VAL A 159 -0.32 -6.57 -13.50
CA VAL A 159 0.26 -6.44 -12.16
C VAL A 159 0.55 -7.83 -11.61
N GLU A 160 1.79 -8.08 -11.21
CA GLU A 160 2.19 -9.34 -10.59
C GLU A 160 1.72 -9.42 -9.14
N ASN A 161 1.32 -10.61 -8.70
CA ASN A 161 1.06 -10.87 -7.29
C ASN A 161 2.37 -11.18 -6.55
N ASN A 162 3.10 -10.12 -6.17
CA ASN A 162 4.42 -10.22 -5.56
C ASN A 162 4.52 -9.54 -4.18
N SER A 163 3.37 -9.24 -3.55
CA SER A 163 3.28 -8.54 -2.25
C SER A 163 3.97 -9.29 -1.10
N PHE A 164 4.03 -10.62 -1.15
CA PHE A 164 4.73 -11.44 -0.15
C PHE A 164 6.21 -11.07 0.02
N GLN A 165 6.84 -10.48 -1.00
CA GLN A 165 8.27 -10.15 -0.99
C GLN A 165 8.65 -8.98 -0.08
N ILE A 166 7.67 -8.20 0.41
CA ILE A 166 7.89 -7.14 1.41
C ILE A 166 7.40 -7.52 2.81
N LYS A 167 6.74 -8.67 2.97
CA LYS A 167 6.19 -9.09 4.26
C LYS A 167 7.24 -9.79 5.10
N THR A 168 7.31 -9.44 6.38
CA THR A 168 8.12 -10.11 7.39
C THR A 168 7.15 -10.90 8.28
N LEU A 169 6.93 -12.17 7.90
CA LEU A 169 6.04 -13.10 8.60
C LEU A 169 6.80 -13.88 9.67
#